data_AF-A0A397RZN0-F1
#
_entry.id   AF-A0A397RZN0-F1
#
_cell.length_a   1.000
_cell.length_b   1.000
_cell.length_c   1.000
_cell.angle_alpha   90.00
_cell.angle_beta   90.00
_cell.angle_gamma   90.00
#
_symmetry.space_group_name_H-M   'P 1'
#
loop_
_entity.id
_entity.type
_entity.pdbx_description
1 polymer ?
#
loop_
_entity_poly.entity_id
_entity_poly.type
_entity_poly.pdbx_seq_one_letter_code
_entity_poly.pdbx_strand_id
1 'polypeptide(L)'
;MALFSVVDNELIINYMEILGHYHDRFVRISRLIPKYTPKQISNHWRNYLNPKLCKKPLGYYEKKYIIELAQKYKTSKNQKPNINWKYIIQDLEKQFGNLYSENQVKNFWYSNFRSNNRVDLSLRLPEPISGVDPMYRKPLLTTMEPTHQPVLNEPYKMQPLM
;
A
#
# COMPACT_ATOMS: atom_id res chain seq x y z
N MET A 1 12.89 -15.63 2.92
CA MET A 1 12.87 -15.13 4.32
C MET A 1 13.53 -16.19 5.19
N ALA A 2 14.27 -15.81 6.23
CA ALA A 2 14.78 -16.80 7.18
C ALA A 2 13.59 -17.42 7.93
N LEU A 3 13.55 -18.74 8.03
CA LEU A 3 12.55 -19.43 8.84
C LEU A 3 13.06 -19.45 10.29
N PHE A 4 12.33 -18.80 11.19
CA PHE A 4 12.59 -18.84 12.62
C PHE A 4 11.80 -19.99 13.23
N SER A 5 12.47 -20.89 13.96
CA SER A 5 11.79 -21.93 14.72
C SER A 5 11.12 -21.36 15.98
N VAL A 6 10.25 -22.14 16.61
CA VAL A 6 9.63 -21.76 17.89
C VAL A 6 10.71 -21.53 18.96
N VAL A 7 11.70 -22.41 19.04
CA VAL A 7 12.84 -22.30 19.96
C VAL A 7 13.65 -21.02 19.67
N ASP A 8 13.92 -20.72 18.40
CA ASP A 8 14.62 -19.49 18.01
C ASP A 8 13.84 -18.23 18.43
N ASN A 9 12.51 -18.26 18.32
CA ASN A 9 11.64 -17.15 18.73
C ASN A 9 11.71 -16.91 20.24
N GLU A 10 11.59 -17.97 21.04
CA GLU A 10 11.68 -17.91 22.50
C GLU A 10 13.02 -17.37 22.96
N LEU A 11 14.12 -17.85 22.37
CA LEU A 11 15.46 -17.34 22.66
C LEU A 11 15.59 -15.85 22.34
N ILE A 12 15.08 -15.41 21.18
CA ILE A 12 15.12 -13.98 20.80
C ILE A 12 14.31 -13.13 21.78
N ILE A 13 13.16 -13.60 22.25
CA ILE A 13 12.33 -12.89 23.25
C ILE A 13 13.09 -12.76 24.56
N ASN A 14 13.62 -13.87 25.10
CA ASN A 14 14.38 -13.87 26.35
C ASN A 14 15.61 -12.95 26.29
N TYR A 15 16.38 -13.01 25.20
CA TYR A 15 17.53 -12.11 25.05
C TYR A 15 17.11 -10.65 24.86
N MET A 16 15.94 -10.38 24.28
CA MET A 16 15.42 -9.02 24.16
C MET A 16 14.96 -8.44 25.50
N GLU A 17 14.54 -9.26 26.45
CA GLU A 17 14.27 -8.80 27.82
C GLU A 17 15.57 -8.37 28.53
N ILE A 18 16.66 -9.14 28.34
CA ILE A 18 17.94 -8.89 29.00
C ILE A 18 18.77 -7.81 28.30
N LEU A 19 18.75 -7.76 26.97
CA LEU A 19 19.64 -6.90 26.15
C LEU A 19 18.88 -5.76 25.46
N GLY A 20 17.56 -5.67 25.63
CA GLY A 20 16.67 -4.78 24.90
C GLY A 20 17.03 -3.30 24.98
N HIS A 21 17.63 -2.88 26.09
CA HIS A 21 18.05 -1.50 26.37
C HIS A 21 19.29 -1.06 25.60
N TYR A 22 20.10 -1.99 25.07
CA TYR A 22 21.29 -1.64 24.30
C TYR A 22 20.96 -1.20 22.87
N HIS A 23 21.69 -0.20 22.37
CA HIS A 23 21.56 0.26 20.98
C HIS A 23 21.97 -0.81 19.96
N ASP A 24 22.97 -1.63 20.29
CA ASP A 24 23.51 -2.72 19.48
C ASP A 24 22.90 -4.10 19.82
N ARG A 25 21.77 -4.12 20.54
CA ARG A 25 21.11 -5.35 21.01
C ARG A 25 21.01 -6.47 19.97
N PHE A 26 20.66 -6.14 18.72
CA PHE A 26 20.53 -7.15 17.67
C PHE A 26 21.89 -7.74 17.24
N VAL A 27 22.97 -6.96 17.35
CA VAL A 27 24.34 -7.44 17.13
C VAL A 27 24.70 -8.41 18.24
N ARG A 28 24.41 -8.06 19.50
CA ARG A 28 24.66 -8.95 20.65
C ARG A 28 23.86 -10.25 20.53
N ILE A 29 22.57 -10.17 20.23
CA ILE A 29 21.71 -11.36 20.05
C ILE A 29 22.22 -12.23 18.88
N SER A 30 22.66 -11.63 17.77
CA SER A 30 23.21 -12.40 16.65
C SER A 30 24.48 -13.17 17.01
N ARG A 31 25.27 -12.71 17.98
CA ARG A 31 26.44 -13.45 18.47
C ARG A 31 26.03 -14.65 19.33
N LEU A 32 24.90 -14.57 20.02
CA LEU A 32 24.33 -15.65 20.84
C LEU A 32 23.57 -16.67 19.99
N ILE A 33 23.00 -16.23 18.86
CA ILE A 33 22.29 -17.07 17.89
C ILE A 33 22.91 -16.87 16.49
N PRO A 34 24.11 -17.43 16.23
CA PRO A 34 24.91 -17.12 15.04
C PRO A 34 24.26 -17.57 13.72
N LYS A 35 23.18 -18.36 13.79
CA LYS A 35 22.33 -18.73 12.64
C LYS A 35 21.64 -17.53 11.99
N TYR A 36 21.45 -16.42 12.71
CA TYR A 36 20.75 -15.24 12.21
C TYR A 36 21.61 -13.98 12.26
N THR A 37 21.57 -13.23 11.16
CA THR A 37 22.18 -11.90 11.10
C THR A 37 21.40 -10.90 11.98
N PRO A 38 22.05 -9.83 12.46
CA PRO A 38 21.38 -8.75 13.20
C PRO A 38 20.16 -8.19 12.44
N LYS A 39 20.26 -8.13 11.10
CA LYS A 39 19.19 -7.63 10.24
C LYS A 39 17.97 -8.55 10.23
N GLN A 40 18.17 -9.87 10.16
CA GLN A 40 17.09 -10.86 10.21
C GLN A 40 16.37 -10.78 11.55
N ILE A 41 17.12 -10.78 12.67
CA ILE A 41 16.56 -10.69 14.02
C ILE A 41 15.78 -9.38 14.19
N SER A 42 16.36 -8.25 13.77
CA SER A 42 15.72 -6.95 13.87
C SER A 42 14.41 -6.88 13.08
N ASN A 43 14.39 -7.42 11.86
CA ASN A 43 13.20 -7.49 11.04
C ASN A 43 12.13 -8.39 11.66
N HIS A 44 12.54 -9.55 12.19
CA HIS A 44 11.62 -10.50 12.80
C HIS A 44 11.00 -9.95 14.09
N TRP A 45 11.82 -9.28 14.92
CA TRP A 45 11.36 -8.61 16.13
C TRP A 45 10.30 -7.55 15.86
N ARG A 46 10.57 -6.63 14.93
CA ARG A 46 9.67 -5.50 14.61
C ARG A 46 8.36 -5.93 13.96
N ASN A 47 8.30 -7.14 13.40
CA ASN A 47 7.14 -7.59 12.65
C ASN A 47 6.32 -8.67 13.36
N TYR A 48 6.94 -9.50 14.19
CA TYR A 48 6.30 -10.71 14.71
C TYR A 48 6.51 -10.95 16.21
N LEU A 49 7.73 -10.75 16.73
CA LEU A 49 8.04 -11.20 18.10
C LEU A 49 7.78 -10.17 19.19
N ASN A 50 7.87 -8.88 18.90
CA ASN A 50 7.73 -7.85 19.92
C ASN A 50 6.34 -7.95 20.58
N PRO A 51 6.24 -8.26 21.90
CA PRO A 51 4.96 -8.47 22.58
C PRO A 51 4.05 -7.23 22.56
N LYS A 52 4.63 -6.04 22.39
CA LYS A 52 3.89 -4.78 22.30
C LYS A 52 3.18 -4.58 20.96
N LEU A 53 3.38 -5.46 19.98
CA LEU A 53 2.76 -5.33 18.67
C LEU A 53 1.25 -5.52 18.75
N CYS A 54 0.52 -4.54 18.23
CA CYS A 54 -0.90 -4.62 18.01
C CYS A 54 -1.19 -5.62 16.88
N LYS A 55 -1.92 -6.69 17.20
CA LYS A 55 -2.37 -7.72 16.25
C LYS A 55 -3.68 -7.36 15.55
N LYS A 56 -4.33 -6.27 15.95
CA LYS A 56 -5.59 -5.81 15.36
C LYS A 56 -5.33 -5.20 13.99
N PRO A 57 -6.30 -5.26 13.06
CA PRO A 57 -6.19 -4.53 11.80
C PRO A 57 -6.16 -3.02 12.05
N LEU A 58 -5.55 -2.27 11.12
CA LEU A 58 -5.56 -0.81 11.17
C LEU A 58 -7.00 -0.28 11.10
N GLY A 59 -7.36 0.56 12.07
CA GLY A 59 -8.60 1.29 12.16
C GLY A 59 -8.70 2.40 11.09
N TYR A 60 -9.90 2.96 10.94
CA TYR A 60 -10.17 3.98 9.93
C TYR A 60 -9.31 5.24 10.12
N TYR A 61 -9.28 5.80 11.33
CA TYR A 61 -8.50 7.01 11.63
C TYR A 61 -6.99 6.79 11.51
N GLU A 62 -6.50 5.61 11.94
CA GLU A 62 -5.09 5.23 11.80
C GLU A 62 -4.68 5.14 10.32
N LYS A 63 -5.52 4.54 9.48
CA LYS A 63 -5.31 4.48 8.02
C LYS A 63 -5.24 5.87 7.39
N LYS A 64 -6.16 6.76 7.74
CA LYS A 64 -6.16 8.15 7.25
C LYS A 64 -4.88 8.87 7.67
N TYR A 65 -4.47 8.72 8.92
CA TYR A 65 -3.25 9.32 9.45
C TYR A 65 -1.98 8.82 8.76
N ILE A 66 -1.89 7.50 8.48
CA ILE A 66 -0.79 6.93 7.69
C ILE A 66 -0.69 7.59 6.31
N ILE A 67 -1.83 7.80 5.64
CA ILE A 67 -1.86 8.42 4.31
C ILE A 67 -1.31 9.85 4.39
N GLU A 68 -1.81 10.65 5.33
CA GLU A 68 -1.39 12.04 5.53
C GLU A 68 0.11 12.15 5.82
N LEU A 69 0.63 11.34 6.77
CA LEU A 69 2.06 11.32 7.09
C LEU A 69 2.90 10.88 5.89
N ALA A 70 2.53 9.78 5.26
CA ALA A 70 3.29 9.26 4.13
C ALA A 70 3.29 10.23 2.95
N GLN A 71 2.21 10.98 2.71
CA GLN A 71 2.14 12.06 1.72
C GLN A 71 3.04 13.25 2.11
N LYS A 72 3.02 13.68 3.38
CA LYS A 72 3.89 14.76 3.88
C LYS A 72 5.38 14.46 3.66
N TYR A 73 5.79 13.21 3.81
CA TYR A 73 7.18 12.77 3.59
C TYR A 73 7.54 12.47 2.13
N LYS A 74 6.60 12.61 1.16
CA LYS A 74 6.92 12.57 -0.27
C LYS A 74 7.47 13.93 -0.73
N THR A 75 8.70 14.27 -0.38
CA THR A 75 9.29 15.58 -0.72
C THR A 75 9.88 15.67 -2.14
N SER A 76 9.51 14.82 -3.10
CA SER A 76 9.89 15.04 -4.50
C SER A 76 8.95 14.32 -5.46
N LYS A 77 8.35 15.05 -6.42
CA LYS A 77 7.48 14.51 -7.47
C LYS A 77 8.20 13.53 -8.41
N ASN A 78 9.54 13.56 -8.45
CA ASN A 78 10.35 12.88 -9.48
C ASN A 78 11.29 11.80 -8.93
N GLN A 79 11.25 11.48 -7.63
CA GLN A 79 12.05 10.41 -7.05
C GLN A 79 11.20 9.46 -6.22
N LYS A 80 11.60 8.17 -6.20
CA LYS A 80 10.98 7.14 -5.35
C LYS A 80 10.98 7.66 -3.91
N PRO A 81 9.81 7.90 -3.30
CA PRO A 81 9.76 8.55 -2.00
C PRO A 81 10.41 7.64 -0.95
N ASN A 82 11.48 8.14 -0.33
CA ASN A 82 12.16 7.46 0.77
C ASN A 82 11.37 7.72 2.06
N ILE A 83 10.25 7.02 2.20
CA ILE A 83 9.39 7.12 3.38
C ILE A 83 10.09 6.47 4.57
N ASN A 84 10.37 7.25 5.60
CA ASN A 84 10.92 6.72 6.84
C ASN A 84 9.82 6.10 7.71
N TRP A 85 9.57 4.80 7.48
CA TRP A 85 8.54 4.02 8.18
C TRP A 85 8.69 4.00 9.70
N LYS A 86 9.93 4.13 10.22
CA LYS A 86 10.17 4.16 11.65
C LYS A 86 9.45 5.34 12.31
N TYR A 87 9.52 6.53 11.71
CA TYR A 87 8.86 7.72 12.25
C TYR A 87 7.34 7.62 12.17
N ILE A 88 6.81 7.08 11.07
CA ILE A 88 5.36 6.86 10.94
C ILE A 88 4.84 5.92 12.03
N ILE A 89 5.54 4.82 12.30
CA ILE A 89 5.14 3.85 13.34
C ILE A 89 5.22 4.47 14.74
N GLN A 90 6.27 5.24 15.02
CA GLN A 90 6.43 5.94 16.30
C GLN A 90 5.33 7.00 16.51
N ASP A 91 4.99 7.76 15.47
CA ASP A 91 3.92 8.75 15.54
C ASP A 91 2.55 8.08 15.71
N LEU A 92 2.30 6.96 15.02
CA LEU A 92 1.08 6.16 15.23
C LEU A 92 0.96 5.66 16.67
N GLU A 93 2.04 5.09 17.22
CA GLU A 93 2.06 4.62 18.60
C GLU A 93 1.79 5.78 19.58
N LYS A 94 2.37 6.96 19.33
CA LYS A 94 2.15 8.15 20.15
C LYS A 94 0.71 8.68 20.08
N GLN A 95 0.09 8.65 18.91
CA GLN A 95 -1.26 9.20 18.71
C GLN A 95 -2.37 8.23 19.13
N PHE A 96 -2.21 6.93 18.86
CA PHE A 96 -3.27 5.93 19.04
C PHE A 96 -2.97 4.90 20.14
N GLY A 97 -1.78 4.91 20.73
CA GLY A 97 -1.35 3.94 21.74
C GLY A 97 -1.07 2.53 21.19
N ASN A 98 -1.17 2.34 19.87
CA ASN A 98 -1.01 1.04 19.21
C ASN A 98 0.29 0.98 18.43
N LEU A 99 1.19 0.07 18.82
CA LEU A 99 2.41 -0.20 18.06
C LEU A 99 2.13 -1.22 16.95
N TYR A 100 2.05 -0.77 15.71
CA TYR A 100 1.86 -1.65 14.56
C TYR A 100 3.17 -2.21 14.01
N SER A 101 3.11 -3.41 13.42
CA SER A 101 4.26 -3.96 12.70
C SER A 101 4.60 -3.11 11.47
N GLU A 102 5.90 -3.07 11.14
CA GLU A 102 6.37 -2.34 9.96
C GLU A 102 5.73 -2.87 8.67
N ASN A 103 5.54 -4.19 8.60
CA ASN A 103 4.85 -4.84 7.49
C ASN A 103 3.38 -4.43 7.38
N GLN A 104 2.64 -4.32 8.49
CA GLN A 104 1.23 -3.95 8.45
C GLN A 104 1.02 -2.54 7.89
N VAL A 105 1.83 -1.57 8.33
CA VAL A 105 1.78 -0.19 7.84
C VAL A 105 2.19 -0.12 6.36
N LYS A 106 3.27 -0.81 5.98
CA LYS A 106 3.73 -0.87 4.59
C LYS A 106 2.72 -1.54 3.66
N ASN A 107 2.15 -2.67 4.07
CA ASN A 107 1.18 -3.41 3.27
C ASN A 107 -0.06 -2.56 3.01
N PHE A 108 -0.56 -1.85 4.02
CA PHE A 108 -1.65 -0.89 3.85
C PHE A 108 -1.28 0.19 2.83
N TRP A 109 -0.13 0.86 3.02
CA TRP A 109 0.29 1.93 2.13
C TRP A 109 0.46 1.48 0.68
N TYR A 110 1.18 0.38 0.43
CA TYR A 110 1.41 -0.10 -0.93
C TYR A 110 0.14 -0.61 -1.60
N SER A 111 -0.79 -1.20 -0.83
CA SER A 111 -2.11 -1.58 -1.34
C SER A 111 -2.91 -0.35 -1.76
N ASN A 112 -2.93 0.68 -0.93
CA ASN A 112 -3.61 1.95 -1.19
C ASN A 112 -2.96 2.75 -2.33
N PHE A 113 -1.62 2.72 -2.45
CA PHE A 113 -0.92 3.37 -3.56
C PHE A 113 -1.24 2.68 -4.89
N ARG A 114 -1.30 1.35 -4.92
CA ARG A 114 -1.66 0.60 -6.14
C ARG A 114 -3.10 0.85 -6.57
N SER A 115 -4.06 0.93 -5.65
CA SER A 115 -5.46 1.25 -6.01
C SER A 115 -5.58 2.66 -6.57
N ASN A 116 -4.93 3.66 -5.97
CA ASN A 116 -5.01 5.04 -6.44
C ASN A 116 -4.35 5.24 -7.81
N ASN A 117 -3.23 4.55 -8.12
CA ASN A 117 -2.64 4.61 -9.47
C ASN A 117 -3.51 3.90 -10.53
N ARG A 118 -4.27 2.86 -10.15
CA ARG A 118 -5.21 2.21 -11.08
C ARG A 118 -6.36 3.14 -11.44
N VAL A 119 -6.90 3.88 -10.46
CA VAL A 119 -7.95 4.88 -10.70
C VAL A 119 -7.43 6.01 -11.60
N ASP A 120 -6.22 6.50 -11.35
CA ASP A 120 -5.57 7.53 -12.18
C ASP A 120 -5.40 7.10 -13.65
N LEU A 121 -5.08 5.82 -13.90
CA LEU A 121 -4.95 5.30 -15.27
C LEU A 121 -6.32 5.10 -15.97
N SER A 122 -7.36 4.74 -15.22
CA SER A 122 -8.71 4.54 -15.76
C SER A 122 -9.46 5.82 -16.11
N LEU A 123 -9.01 6.98 -15.62
CA LEU A 123 -9.60 8.29 -15.88
C LEU A 123 -8.88 9.10 -16.96
N ARG A 124 -7.78 8.57 -17.52
CA ARG A 124 -7.14 9.19 -18.68
C ARG A 124 -8.02 8.98 -19.91
N LEU A 125 -8.74 10.02 -20.32
CA LEU A 125 -9.24 10.14 -21.68
C LEU A 125 -8.05 9.94 -22.65
N PRO A 126 -8.21 9.20 -23.76
CA PRO A 126 -7.17 9.10 -24.77
C PRO A 126 -6.80 10.52 -25.20
N GLU A 127 -5.51 10.87 -25.12
CA GLU A 127 -5.08 12.17 -25.65
C GLU A 127 -5.39 12.22 -27.15
N PRO A 128 -5.88 13.36 -27.69
CA PRO A 128 -6.01 13.53 -29.12
C PRO A 128 -4.60 13.38 -29.71
N ILE A 129 -4.44 12.45 -30.63
CA ILE A 129 -3.18 12.24 -31.33
C ILE A 129 -2.91 13.49 -32.18
N SER A 130 -2.21 14.48 -31.63
CA SER A 130 -1.64 15.59 -32.38
C SER A 130 -0.28 15.16 -32.90
N GLY A 131 -0.25 14.58 -34.09
CA GLY A 131 0.99 14.12 -34.69
C GLY A 131 0.73 13.33 -35.96
N VAL A 132 0.55 14.04 -37.06
CA VAL A 132 0.45 13.46 -38.39
C VAL A 132 1.85 12.99 -38.81
N ASP A 133 2.02 11.70 -39.09
CA ASP A 133 3.13 11.17 -39.89
C ASP A 133 2.53 10.46 -41.13
N PRO A 134 2.72 10.98 -42.36
CA PRO A 134 1.93 10.60 -43.53
C PRO A 134 2.52 9.42 -44.32
N MET A 135 2.90 8.30 -43.68
CA MET A 135 3.52 7.18 -44.42
C MET A 135 2.97 5.77 -44.22
N TYR A 136 1.78 5.59 -43.64
CA TYR A 136 1.09 4.29 -43.70
C TYR A 136 -0.41 4.44 -43.98
N ARG A 137 -0.74 4.67 -45.26
CA ARG A 137 -2.10 4.44 -45.76
C ARG A 137 -2.32 2.94 -45.94
N LYS A 138 -2.91 2.27 -44.95
CA LYS A 138 -3.63 1.00 -45.19
C LYS A 138 -5.03 1.33 -45.72
N PRO A 139 -5.58 0.58 -46.70
CA PRO A 139 -6.94 0.83 -47.17
C PRO A 139 -7.95 0.57 -46.05
N LEU A 140 -8.86 1.52 -45.84
CA LEU A 140 -10.05 1.35 -45.01
C LEU A 140 -10.89 0.20 -45.59
N LEU A 141 -11.14 -0.84 -44.79
CA LEU A 141 -12.27 -1.74 -45.04
C LEU A 141 -13.55 -0.94 -44.79
N THR A 142 -14.33 -0.74 -45.84
CA THR A 142 -15.70 -0.22 -45.77
C THR A 142 -16.53 -1.09 -44.83
N THR A 143 -16.84 -0.57 -43.65
CA THR A 143 -17.92 -1.12 -42.82
C THR A 143 -19.12 -0.25 -43.07
N MET A 144 -20.16 -0.82 -43.68
CA MET A 144 -21.44 -0.16 -43.87
C MET A 144 -22.01 0.19 -42.49
N GLU A 145 -22.48 1.43 -42.31
CA GLU A 145 -23.27 1.82 -41.16
C GLU A 145 -24.57 1.01 -41.10
N PRO A 146 -24.97 0.48 -39.93
CA PRO A 146 -26.37 0.27 -39.62
C PRO A 146 -26.93 1.59 -39.07
N THR A 147 -27.71 2.29 -39.89
CA THR A 147 -28.50 3.45 -39.46
C THR A 147 -29.61 2.99 -38.53
N HIS A 148 -29.34 2.89 -37.22
CA HIS A 148 -30.41 2.79 -36.22
C HIS A 148 -30.86 4.19 -35.84
N GLN A 149 -31.98 4.64 -36.42
CA GLN A 149 -32.71 5.78 -35.90
C GLN A 149 -33.37 5.40 -34.56
N PRO A 150 -33.26 6.22 -33.50
CA PRO A 150 -34.05 6.01 -32.29
C PRO A 150 -35.52 6.32 -32.60
N VAL A 151 -36.39 5.32 -32.45
CA VAL A 151 -37.84 5.54 -32.47
C VAL A 151 -38.20 6.31 -31.20
N LEU A 152 -38.61 7.56 -31.35
CA LEU A 152 -39.20 8.35 -30.29
C LEU A 152 -40.60 7.77 -30.03
N ASN A 153 -40.80 7.11 -28.89
CA ASN A 153 -42.13 6.66 -28.49
C ASN A 153 -43.02 7.89 -28.28
N GLU A 154 -44.16 7.94 -28.98
CA GLU A 154 -45.15 9.01 -28.78
C GLU A 154 -45.64 9.04 -27.32
N PRO A 155 -45.94 10.23 -26.76
CA PRO A 155 -46.41 10.34 -25.40
C PRO A 155 -47.80 9.69 -25.26
N TYR A 156 -47.94 8.88 -24.20
CA TYR A 156 -49.17 8.20 -23.81
C TYR A 156 -50.34 9.20 -23.71
N LYS A 157 -51.41 9.00 -24.50
CA LYS A 157 -52.68 9.73 -24.37
C LYS A 157 -53.59 9.01 -23.38
N MET A 158 -53.83 9.60 -22.21
CA MET A 158 -54.86 9.11 -21.29
C MET A 158 -56.25 9.47 -21.81
N GLN A 159 -57.16 8.49 -21.81
CA GLN A 159 -58.59 8.71 -22.08
C GLN A 159 -59.31 9.10 -20.78
N PRO A 160 -60.23 10.06 -20.79
CA PRO A 160 -60.98 10.43 -19.59
C PRO A 160 -61.96 9.34 -19.19
N LEU A 161 -62.04 9.04 -17.89
CA LEU A 161 -63.11 8.22 -17.33
C LEU A 161 -64.46 8.94 -17.48
N MET A 162 -65.47 8.23 -17.96
CA MET A 162 -66.88 8.63 -17.80
C MET A 162 -67.38 8.25 -16.41
#